data_AF-A0A931FWH8-F1
#
_entry.id   AF-A0A931FWH8-F1
#
_cell.length_a   1.000
_cell.length_b   1.000
_cell.length_c   1.000
_cell.angle_alpha   90.00
_cell.angle_beta   90.00
_cell.angle_gamma   90.00
#
_symmetry.space_group_name_H-M   'P 1'
#
loop_
_entity.id
_entity.type
_entity.pdbx_description
1 polymer ?
#
loop_
_entity_poly.entity_id
_entity_poly.type
_entity_poly.pdbx_seq_one_letter_code
_entity_poly.pdbx_strand_id
1 'polypeptide(L)'
;MKTSILYTFLFTWMTLTMSACNSDNEVEPQLQLETVGFSGTLPDGRAFSKQGVVSDNNLISSSSSVDGSFISHVLSVSDLTSGTSIIVELPYVKFSNDFGVANDSVLNHAATEYYPYQVVKEKLSVGDKLILSSQASDPKNSFRVQVIDQKNYSGFSSEGSLSQAGSYLKVIKVIEGTETEPILGNVKTLEVIFDLDVKLYSSGEGFNESGNLKGLLRMKYREI
;
A
#
# COMPACT_ATOMS: atom_id res chain seq x y z
N MET A 1 -74.61 -0.25 1.14
CA MET A 1 -73.60 0.07 0.10
C MET A 1 -72.65 1.14 0.61
N LYS A 2 -71.64 0.82 1.44
CA LYS A 2 -70.62 1.80 1.90
C LYS A 2 -69.31 1.18 2.41
N THR A 3 -69.03 -0.09 2.11
CA THR A 3 -67.86 -0.83 2.62
C THR A 3 -66.86 -1.25 1.53
N SER A 4 -67.17 -1.07 0.25
CA SER A 4 -66.32 -1.57 -0.85
C SER A 4 -65.26 -0.59 -1.36
N ILE A 5 -65.27 0.68 -0.93
CA ILE A 5 -64.33 1.71 -1.43
C ILE A 5 -63.11 1.85 -0.51
N LEU A 6 -63.23 1.45 0.77
CA LEU A 6 -62.15 1.59 1.74
C LEU A 6 -61.02 0.56 1.53
N TYR A 7 -61.35 -0.64 1.06
CA TYR A 7 -60.37 -1.69 0.80
C TYR A 7 -59.52 -1.41 -0.44
N THR A 8 -60.08 -0.75 -1.46
CA THR A 8 -59.34 -0.40 -2.68
C THR A 8 -58.31 0.71 -2.40
N PHE A 9 -58.60 1.64 -1.49
CA PHE A 9 -57.65 2.68 -1.10
C PHE A 9 -56.47 2.12 -0.27
N LEU A 10 -56.73 1.18 0.64
CA LEU A 10 -55.66 0.55 1.43
C LEU A 10 -54.73 -0.35 0.59
N PHE A 11 -55.28 -1.05 -0.42
CA PHE A 11 -54.46 -1.91 -1.28
C PHE A 11 -53.58 -1.13 -2.27
N THR A 12 -54.01 0.09 -2.65
CA THR A 12 -53.23 0.96 -3.55
C THR A 12 -52.14 1.75 -2.80
N TRP A 13 -52.32 1.99 -1.49
CA TRP A 13 -51.30 2.65 -0.68
C TRP A 13 -50.16 1.70 -0.27
N MET A 14 -50.48 0.41 -0.08
CA MET A 14 -49.49 -0.61 0.30
C MET A 14 -48.59 -1.05 -0.87
N THR A 15 -49.01 -0.84 -2.12
CA THR A 15 -48.17 -1.09 -3.32
C THR A 15 -47.27 0.08 -3.68
N LEU A 16 -47.56 1.31 -3.23
CA LEU A 16 -46.72 2.48 -3.47
C LEU A 16 -45.57 2.65 -2.45
N THR A 17 -45.63 1.99 -1.29
CA THR A 17 -44.54 2.05 -0.29
C THR A 17 -43.46 0.99 -0.48
N MET A 18 -43.63 0.06 -1.43
CA MET A 18 -42.62 -0.97 -1.75
C MET A 18 -41.61 -0.53 -2.83
N SER A 19 -41.77 0.66 -3.40
CA SER A 19 -40.87 1.22 -4.43
C SER A 19 -39.92 2.31 -3.92
N ALA A 20 -39.81 2.48 -2.60
CA ALA A 20 -38.94 3.47 -1.96
C ALA A 20 -37.85 2.83 -1.08
N CYS A 21 -37.36 1.66 -1.47
CA CYS A 21 -36.04 1.17 -1.06
C CYS A 21 -35.16 1.04 -2.30
N ASN A 22 -35.00 2.13 -3.05
CA ASN A 22 -33.69 2.40 -3.65
C ASN A 22 -32.79 2.82 -2.48
N SER A 23 -32.37 1.84 -1.67
CA SER A 23 -31.09 1.99 -0.99
C SER A 23 -30.09 2.05 -2.12
N ASP A 24 -29.56 3.25 -2.31
CA ASP A 24 -28.53 3.58 -3.26
C ASP A 24 -27.70 2.34 -3.58
N ASN A 25 -27.74 1.93 -4.85
CA ASN A 25 -26.57 1.28 -5.41
C ASN A 25 -25.47 2.31 -5.20
N GLU A 26 -24.74 2.21 -4.09
CA GLU A 26 -23.36 2.65 -4.03
C GLU A 26 -22.69 1.87 -5.14
N VAL A 27 -22.72 2.45 -6.33
CA VAL A 27 -21.83 2.07 -7.42
C VAL A 27 -20.47 2.42 -6.87
N GLU A 28 -19.86 1.49 -6.14
CA GLU A 28 -18.43 1.53 -5.88
C GLU A 28 -17.77 1.82 -7.24
N PRO A 29 -16.94 2.86 -7.34
CA PRO A 29 -16.30 3.19 -8.61
C PRO A 29 -15.58 1.96 -9.12
N GLN A 30 -15.82 1.57 -10.37
CA GLN A 30 -15.16 0.43 -11.00
C GLN A 30 -13.63 0.67 -11.02
N LEU A 31 -12.93 0.06 -10.06
CA LEU A 31 -11.48 0.04 -9.98
C LEU A 31 -10.92 -0.88 -11.07
N GLN A 32 -10.53 -0.34 -12.23
CA GLN A 32 -9.81 -1.11 -13.24
C GLN A 32 -8.29 -0.96 -13.07
N LEU A 33 -7.71 -1.85 -12.24
CA LEU A 33 -6.29 -2.19 -12.19
C LEU A 33 -6.21 -3.69 -12.40
N GLU A 34 -5.83 -4.19 -13.59
CA GLU A 34 -6.04 -5.61 -13.90
C GLU A 34 -5.16 -6.59 -13.12
N THR A 35 -4.11 -6.16 -12.41
CA THR A 35 -3.42 -6.99 -11.40
C THR A 35 -2.71 -6.16 -10.31
N VAL A 36 -1.73 -5.33 -10.67
CA VAL A 36 -0.94 -4.45 -9.78
C VAL A 36 -0.54 -3.18 -10.54
N GLY A 37 -0.25 -2.08 -9.86
CA GLY A 37 0.21 -0.85 -10.53
C GLY A 37 -0.15 0.45 -9.81
N PHE A 38 0.08 1.56 -10.49
CA PHE A 38 -0.18 2.90 -9.98
C PHE A 38 -0.98 3.73 -10.98
N SER A 39 -1.97 4.46 -10.48
CA SER A 39 -2.79 5.41 -11.22
C SER A 39 -2.73 6.76 -10.51
N GLY A 40 -1.91 7.66 -11.03
CA GLY A 40 -1.62 8.93 -10.37
C GLY A 40 -0.50 9.71 -11.03
N THR A 41 0.08 10.63 -10.28
CA THR A 41 1.17 11.50 -10.71
C THR A 41 2.42 11.22 -9.87
N LEU A 42 3.55 11.04 -10.55
CA LEU A 42 4.87 10.93 -9.92
C LEU A 42 5.34 12.32 -9.44
N PRO A 43 6.31 12.40 -8.50
CA PRO A 43 6.78 13.69 -7.97
C PRO A 43 7.25 14.67 -9.05
N ASP A 44 7.83 14.17 -10.13
CA ASP A 44 8.32 14.94 -11.26
C ASP A 44 7.25 15.24 -12.33
N GLY A 45 5.99 14.91 -12.07
CA GLY A 45 4.86 15.14 -12.96
C GLY A 45 4.69 14.08 -14.07
N ARG A 46 5.59 13.10 -14.19
CA ARG A 46 5.43 12.02 -15.18
C ARG A 46 4.31 11.07 -14.80
N ALA A 47 3.77 10.39 -15.82
CA ALA A 47 2.86 9.27 -15.63
C ALA A 47 3.64 7.98 -15.40
N PHE A 48 3.12 7.11 -14.53
CA PHE A 48 3.59 5.74 -14.39
C PHE A 48 2.98 4.89 -15.52
N SER A 49 3.79 4.09 -16.22
CA SER A 49 3.28 3.26 -17.30
C SER A 49 2.31 2.19 -16.79
N LYS A 50 1.39 1.77 -17.65
CA LYS A 50 0.50 0.62 -17.42
C LYS A 50 1.03 -0.68 -18.04
N GLN A 51 2.15 -0.63 -18.75
CA GLN A 51 2.73 -1.78 -19.46
C GLN A 51 4.04 -2.21 -18.81
N GLY A 52 4.26 -3.53 -18.71
CA GLY A 52 5.47 -4.08 -18.10
C GLY A 52 5.57 -3.79 -16.61
N VAL A 53 4.42 -3.70 -15.93
CA VAL A 53 4.36 -3.47 -14.48
C VAL A 53 4.57 -4.79 -13.76
N VAL A 54 5.53 -4.82 -12.85
CA VAL A 54 5.79 -5.96 -11.97
C VAL A 54 5.62 -5.54 -10.51
N SER A 55 5.18 -6.48 -9.67
CA SER A 55 5.15 -6.29 -8.22
C SER A 55 6.13 -7.27 -7.60
N ASP A 56 6.86 -6.79 -6.60
CA ASP A 56 7.81 -7.59 -5.85
C ASP A 56 7.73 -7.22 -4.37
N ASN A 57 8.06 -8.18 -3.52
CA ASN A 57 8.15 -7.96 -2.09
C ASN A 57 9.36 -8.66 -1.49
N ASN A 58 10.13 -7.92 -0.70
CA ASN A 58 11.43 -8.34 -0.21
C ASN A 58 11.67 -7.83 1.22
N LEU A 59 12.58 -8.50 1.93
CA LEU A 59 13.02 -8.06 3.24
C LEU A 59 14.29 -7.22 3.10
N ILE A 60 14.28 -6.02 3.67
CA ILE A 60 15.48 -5.19 3.82
C ILE A 60 15.91 -5.17 5.28
N SER A 61 17.22 -5.14 5.50
CA SER A 61 17.83 -5.03 6.82
C SER A 61 18.71 -3.78 6.89
N SER A 62 18.66 -3.05 7.99
CA SER A 62 19.63 -2.01 8.30
C SER A 62 20.45 -2.40 9.52
N SER A 63 21.77 -2.21 9.43
CA SER A 63 22.67 -2.25 10.58
C SER A 63 22.90 -0.83 11.08
N SER A 64 22.28 -0.47 12.20
CA SER A 64 22.66 0.72 12.96
C SER A 64 23.61 0.32 14.08
N SER A 65 24.70 1.06 14.26
CA SER A 65 25.70 0.83 15.32
C SER A 65 25.21 1.19 16.72
N VAL A 66 24.02 1.79 16.85
CA VAL A 66 23.59 2.44 18.12
C VAL A 66 22.53 1.64 18.88
N ASP A 67 21.66 0.83 18.25
CA ASP A 67 20.50 0.27 18.96
C ASP A 67 19.91 -1.06 18.41
N GLY A 68 20.71 -1.83 17.66
CA GLY A 68 20.30 -3.13 17.13
C GLY A 68 19.68 -3.02 15.74
N SER A 69 19.94 -4.06 14.94
CA SER A 69 19.51 -4.16 13.55
C SER A 69 17.98 -4.07 13.43
N PHE A 70 17.49 -3.38 12.40
CA PHE A 70 16.08 -3.38 12.06
C PHE A 70 15.86 -4.12 10.75
N ILE A 71 14.70 -4.75 10.63
CA ILE A 71 14.23 -5.31 9.36
C ILE A 71 12.90 -4.67 8.97
N SER A 72 12.75 -4.41 7.69
CA SER A 72 11.49 -3.99 7.09
C SER A 72 11.13 -4.89 5.93
N HIS A 73 9.84 -5.19 5.84
CA HIS A 73 9.27 -5.79 4.65
C HIS A 73 8.89 -4.68 3.68
N VAL A 74 9.21 -4.88 2.41
CA VAL A 74 9.03 -3.90 1.36
C VAL A 74 8.05 -4.44 0.34
N LEU A 75 7.10 -3.61 -0.06
CA LEU A 75 6.25 -3.83 -1.22
C LEU A 75 6.69 -2.87 -2.32
N SER A 76 6.83 -3.36 -3.54
CA SER A 76 7.23 -2.53 -4.67
C SER A 76 6.38 -2.80 -5.90
N VAL A 77 6.19 -1.77 -6.69
CA VAL A 77 5.64 -1.84 -8.04
C VAL A 77 6.60 -1.11 -8.97
N SER A 78 7.02 -1.79 -10.03
CA SER A 78 8.05 -1.30 -10.94
C SER A 78 7.53 -1.26 -12.37
N ASP A 79 7.68 -0.11 -13.01
CA ASP A 79 7.49 0.09 -14.43
C ASP A 79 8.82 -0.18 -15.14
N LEU A 80 8.95 -1.37 -15.72
CA LEU A 80 10.17 -1.79 -16.42
C LEU A 80 10.44 -0.94 -17.68
N THR A 81 9.41 -0.29 -18.23
CA THR A 81 9.53 0.55 -19.43
C THR A 81 10.21 1.87 -19.10
N SER A 82 9.85 2.51 -17.98
CA SER A 82 10.49 3.75 -17.54
C SER A 82 11.67 3.54 -16.60
N GLY A 83 11.82 2.34 -16.01
CA GLY A 83 12.79 2.09 -14.94
C GLY A 83 12.41 2.75 -13.61
N THR A 84 11.14 3.10 -13.43
CA THR A 84 10.63 3.75 -12.22
C THR A 84 10.02 2.71 -11.30
N SER A 85 10.36 2.75 -10.01
CA SER A 85 9.79 1.88 -8.97
C SER A 85 9.18 2.72 -7.86
N ILE A 86 7.95 2.38 -7.46
CA ILE A 86 7.30 2.92 -6.26
C ILE A 86 7.42 1.86 -5.17
N ILE A 87 7.88 2.28 -4.00
CA ILE A 87 8.24 1.39 -2.89
C ILE A 87 7.50 1.84 -1.63
N VAL A 88 6.88 0.90 -0.93
CA VAL A 88 6.26 1.09 0.37
C VAL A 88 6.93 0.13 1.35
N GLU A 89 7.67 0.67 2.30
CA GLU A 89 8.25 -0.10 3.39
C GLU A 89 7.29 -0.15 4.58
N LEU A 90 7.09 -1.34 5.12
CA LEU A 90 6.31 -1.55 6.32
C LEU A 90 7.07 -1.05 7.56
N PRO A 91 6.35 -0.73 8.66
CA PRO A 91 6.99 -0.29 9.89
C PRO A 91 7.99 -1.29 10.43
N TYR A 92 9.18 -0.81 10.79
CA TYR A 92 10.34 -1.63 11.16
C TYR A 92 10.08 -2.54 12.36
N VAL A 93 10.73 -3.70 12.37
CA VAL A 93 10.76 -4.61 13.51
C VAL A 93 12.18 -4.68 14.04
N LYS A 94 12.35 -4.54 15.36
CA LYS A 94 13.67 -4.66 16.00
C LYS A 94 14.11 -6.12 15.89
N PHE A 95 15.29 -6.32 15.36
CA PHE A 95 15.91 -7.62 15.16
C PHE A 95 17.06 -7.77 16.17
N SER A 96 17.16 -8.93 16.81
CA SER A 96 18.04 -9.13 17.97
C SER A 96 19.46 -9.57 17.63
N ASN A 97 19.75 -9.98 16.39
CA ASN A 97 21.09 -10.46 16.04
C ASN A 97 21.91 -9.39 15.30
N ASP A 98 23.20 -9.31 15.64
CA ASP A 98 24.18 -8.50 14.92
C ASP A 98 24.31 -9.00 13.48
N PHE A 99 23.84 -8.21 12.52
CA PHE A 99 23.86 -8.55 11.10
C PHE A 99 25.28 -8.47 10.52
N GLY A 100 26.06 -9.54 10.69
CA GLY A 100 27.18 -9.83 9.82
C GLY A 100 26.68 -10.42 8.51
N VAL A 101 26.42 -9.58 7.50
CA VAL A 101 26.10 -9.94 6.10
C VAL A 101 25.09 -11.09 5.98
N ALA A 102 23.78 -10.83 6.09
CA ALA A 102 22.82 -11.90 5.85
C ALA A 102 22.89 -12.38 4.40
N ASN A 103 22.93 -13.70 4.27
CA ASN A 103 22.60 -14.38 3.04
C ASN A 103 21.07 -14.57 2.94
N ASP A 104 20.59 -14.92 1.75
CA ASP A 104 19.15 -15.05 1.46
C ASP A 104 18.41 -16.02 2.41
N SER A 105 19.09 -17.05 2.91
CA SER A 105 18.53 -18.02 3.86
C SER A 105 18.15 -17.37 5.20
N VAL A 106 19.00 -16.48 5.72
CA VAL A 106 18.75 -15.74 6.96
C VAL A 106 17.62 -14.73 6.77
N LEU A 107 17.56 -14.06 5.62
CA LEU A 107 16.48 -13.12 5.30
C LEU A 107 15.13 -13.82 5.14
N ASN A 108 15.08 -14.99 4.51
CA ASN A 108 13.85 -15.77 4.38
C ASN A 108 13.35 -16.25 5.76
N HIS A 109 14.25 -16.74 6.61
CA HIS A 109 13.87 -17.11 7.98
C HIS A 109 13.33 -15.90 8.77
N ALA A 110 14.02 -14.76 8.68
CA ALA A 110 13.57 -13.53 9.32
C ALA A 110 12.22 -13.02 8.76
N ALA A 111 11.95 -13.21 7.47
CA ALA A 111 10.65 -12.89 6.89
C ALA A 111 9.54 -13.74 7.53
N THR A 112 9.76 -15.06 7.69
CA THR A 112 8.78 -15.95 8.33
C THR A 112 8.59 -15.68 9.82
N GLU A 113 9.64 -15.27 10.53
CA GLU A 113 9.61 -15.04 11.98
C GLU A 113 8.99 -13.67 12.33
N TYR A 114 9.41 -12.61 11.65
CA TYR A 114 9.08 -11.23 12.03
C TYR A 114 8.03 -10.56 11.13
N TYR A 115 7.83 -11.07 9.92
CA TYR A 115 6.76 -10.66 9.01
C TYR A 115 5.91 -11.85 8.54
N PRO A 116 5.41 -12.71 9.45
CA PRO A 116 4.45 -13.72 9.06
C PRO A 116 3.20 -13.05 8.49
N TYR A 117 2.47 -13.78 7.65
CA TYR A 117 1.30 -13.28 6.92
C TYR A 117 0.34 -12.46 7.79
N GLN A 118 0.06 -12.88 9.02
CA GLN A 118 -0.86 -12.16 9.92
C GLN A 118 -0.32 -10.81 10.38
N VAL A 119 1.00 -10.70 10.64
CA VAL A 119 1.64 -9.44 11.01
C VAL A 119 1.64 -8.47 9.83
N VAL A 120 1.91 -8.97 8.62
CA VAL A 120 1.84 -8.17 7.40
C VAL A 120 0.41 -7.67 7.18
N LYS A 121 -0.59 -8.55 7.31
CA LYS A 121 -2.01 -8.19 7.21
C LYS A 121 -2.42 -7.14 8.24
N GLU A 122 -1.97 -7.26 9.48
CA GLU A 122 -2.26 -6.28 10.54
C GLU A 122 -1.66 -4.91 10.21
N LYS A 123 -0.38 -4.86 9.81
CA LYS A 123 0.28 -3.62 9.38
C LYS A 123 -0.47 -3.00 8.20
N LEU A 124 -0.91 -3.82 7.25
CA LEU A 124 -1.66 -3.41 6.05
C LEU A 124 -3.17 -3.28 6.26
N SER A 125 -3.69 -3.33 7.48
CA SER A 125 -5.12 -3.16 7.77
C SER A 125 -5.69 -1.87 7.16
N VAL A 126 -6.97 -1.88 6.77
CA VAL A 126 -7.65 -0.69 6.22
C VAL A 126 -7.61 0.46 7.22
N GLY A 127 -7.26 1.66 6.73
CA GLY A 127 -7.17 2.87 7.54
C GLY A 127 -5.97 3.74 7.22
N ASP A 128 -5.89 4.88 7.91
CA ASP A 128 -4.81 5.84 7.75
C ASP A 128 -3.51 5.30 8.36
N LYS A 129 -2.39 5.56 7.68
CA LYS A 129 -1.06 5.08 8.04
C LYS A 129 -0.14 6.26 8.33
N LEU A 130 0.68 6.11 9.37
CA LEU A 130 1.71 7.09 9.70
C LEU A 130 2.83 7.00 8.67
N ILE A 131 3.27 8.15 8.17
CA ILE A 131 4.41 8.25 7.25
C ILE A 131 5.64 8.62 8.07
N LEU A 132 6.74 7.91 7.82
CA LEU A 132 8.02 8.16 8.46
C LEU A 132 8.53 9.54 8.04
N SER A 133 8.87 10.36 9.04
CA SER A 133 9.45 11.69 8.88
C SER A 133 10.60 11.86 9.85
N SER A 134 11.51 12.77 9.54
CA SER A 134 12.62 13.15 10.42
C SER A 134 12.19 13.85 11.71
N GLN A 135 11.00 14.46 11.75
CA GLN A 135 10.65 15.40 12.81
C GLN A 135 10.07 14.73 14.05
N ALA A 136 9.34 13.61 13.93
CA ALA A 136 8.82 12.88 15.11
C ALA A 136 8.07 11.57 14.75
N SER A 137 8.67 10.65 13.99
CA SER A 137 8.00 9.37 13.68
C SER A 137 8.81 8.19 14.24
N ASP A 138 8.23 7.39 15.14
CA ASP A 138 8.81 6.11 15.55
C ASP A 138 8.89 5.20 14.32
N PRO A 139 10.08 4.76 13.88
CA PRO A 139 10.26 3.86 12.74
C PRO A 139 9.43 2.58 12.87
N LYS A 140 9.10 2.13 14.09
CA LYS A 140 8.34 0.89 14.33
C LYS A 140 6.85 0.98 14.01
N ASN A 141 6.32 2.19 13.86
CA ASN A 141 4.89 2.42 13.60
C ASN A 141 4.62 3.18 12.29
N SER A 142 5.68 3.52 11.54
CA SER A 142 5.58 4.42 10.40
C SER A 142 6.01 3.72 9.11
N PHE A 143 5.26 3.98 8.04
CA PHE A 143 5.55 3.53 6.69
C PHE A 143 6.54 4.47 6.03
N ARG A 144 7.44 3.93 5.19
CA ARG A 144 8.27 4.74 4.31
C ARG A 144 7.77 4.61 2.89
N VAL A 145 7.67 5.72 2.17
CA VAL A 145 7.34 5.71 0.74
C VAL A 145 8.54 6.23 -0.04
N GLN A 146 8.91 5.52 -1.09
CA GLN A 146 10.00 5.93 -1.98
C GLN A 146 9.60 5.80 -3.44
N VAL A 147 10.23 6.62 -4.27
CA VAL A 147 10.22 6.51 -5.73
C VAL A 147 11.68 6.47 -6.20
N ILE A 148 12.05 5.42 -6.92
CA ILE A 148 13.38 5.25 -7.50
C ILE A 148 13.25 5.29 -9.01
N ASP A 149 14.04 6.14 -9.66
CA ASP A 149 14.22 6.15 -11.11
C ASP A 149 15.63 5.66 -11.45
N GLN A 150 15.70 4.41 -11.91
CA GLN A 150 16.96 3.75 -12.23
C GLN A 150 17.60 4.30 -13.52
N LYS A 151 16.81 4.86 -14.45
CA LYS A 151 17.34 5.39 -15.71
C LYS A 151 18.01 6.74 -15.51
N ASN A 152 17.42 7.56 -14.64
CA ASN A 152 17.90 8.90 -14.33
C ASN A 152 18.78 8.96 -13.08
N TYR A 153 19.06 7.81 -12.44
CA TYR A 153 19.86 7.71 -11.21
C TYR A 153 19.36 8.66 -10.11
N SER A 154 18.04 8.75 -9.95
CA SER A 154 17.41 9.64 -8.98
C SER A 154 16.48 8.88 -8.04
N GLY A 155 16.33 9.40 -6.82
CA GLY A 155 15.52 8.78 -5.79
C GLY A 155 14.86 9.83 -4.91
N PHE A 156 13.62 9.56 -4.53
CA PHE A 156 12.81 10.42 -3.68
C PHE A 156 12.25 9.59 -2.52
N SER A 157 12.29 10.13 -1.30
CA SER A 157 11.85 9.42 -0.10
C SER A 157 11.05 10.33 0.82
N SER A 158 10.12 9.74 1.57
CA SER A 158 9.34 10.44 2.60
C SER A 158 10.17 10.84 3.84
N GLU A 159 11.36 10.27 4.03
CA GLU A 159 12.20 10.47 5.23
C GLU A 159 13.04 11.77 5.21
N GLY A 160 13.08 12.50 4.09
CA GLY A 160 14.06 13.57 3.80
C GLY A 160 13.98 14.90 4.58
N SER A 161 13.75 14.88 5.88
CA SER A 161 14.13 15.94 6.83
C SER A 161 13.16 17.09 7.17
N LEU A 162 12.03 17.33 6.48
CA LEU A 162 11.30 18.61 6.62
C LEU A 162 9.93 18.60 7.32
N SER A 163 8.93 17.86 6.86
CA SER A 163 7.63 17.68 7.56
C SER A 163 6.71 16.86 6.65
N GLN A 164 5.90 15.96 7.20
CA GLN A 164 4.85 15.28 6.43
C GLN A 164 3.47 15.94 6.59
N ALA A 165 3.42 17.19 7.07
CA ALA A 165 2.16 17.92 7.17
C ALA A 165 1.47 18.07 5.81
N GLY A 166 0.20 17.64 5.74
CA GLY A 166 -0.60 17.61 4.51
C GLY A 166 -0.41 16.36 3.65
N SER A 167 0.55 15.49 3.99
CA SER A 167 0.68 14.18 3.36
C SER A 167 -0.28 13.16 3.99
N TYR A 168 -0.73 12.18 3.22
CA TYR A 168 -1.42 11.01 3.75
C TYR A 168 -1.09 9.73 2.98
N LEU A 169 -1.19 8.62 3.69
CA LEU A 169 -1.15 7.27 3.16
C LEU A 169 -2.31 6.52 3.81
N LYS A 170 -3.23 6.00 3.01
CA LYS A 170 -4.40 5.29 3.50
C LYS A 170 -4.52 3.96 2.80
N VAL A 171 -4.63 2.87 3.55
CA VAL A 171 -5.06 1.59 2.98
C VAL A 171 -6.57 1.64 2.84
N ILE A 172 -7.07 1.55 1.61
CA ILE A 172 -8.51 1.57 1.32
C ILE A 172 -9.09 0.17 1.12
N LYS A 173 -8.26 -0.81 0.73
CA LYS A 173 -8.69 -2.20 0.52
C LYS A 173 -7.56 -3.19 0.74
N VAL A 174 -7.89 -4.31 1.36
CA VAL A 174 -7.03 -5.50 1.49
C VAL A 174 -7.83 -6.70 1.00
N ILE A 175 -7.29 -7.47 0.07
CA ILE A 175 -7.91 -8.67 -0.49
C ILE A 175 -6.99 -9.84 -0.21
N GLU A 176 -7.51 -10.84 0.49
CA GLU A 176 -6.78 -12.08 0.74
C GLU A 176 -6.92 -13.03 -0.45
N GLY A 177 -5.84 -13.71 -0.77
CA GLY A 177 -5.80 -14.66 -1.88
C GLY A 177 -4.83 -15.80 -1.63
N THR A 178 -4.75 -16.67 -2.62
CA THR A 178 -3.77 -17.75 -2.68
C THR A 178 -3.28 -17.90 -4.11
N GLU A 179 -2.00 -18.17 -4.28
CA GLU A 179 -1.41 -18.49 -5.57
C GLU A 179 -0.72 -19.84 -5.53
N THR A 180 -0.92 -20.62 -6.58
CA THR A 180 -0.22 -21.89 -6.73
C THR A 180 1.16 -21.61 -7.33
N GLU A 181 2.20 -21.94 -6.58
CA GLU A 181 3.58 -21.91 -7.05
C GLU A 181 4.14 -23.35 -7.18
N PRO A 182 4.91 -23.67 -8.24
CA PRO A 182 5.34 -25.04 -8.53
C PRO A 182 6.14 -25.76 -7.43
N ILE A 183 6.83 -25.03 -6.56
CA ILE A 183 7.75 -25.55 -5.55
C ILE A 183 7.11 -25.46 -4.15
N LEU A 184 6.49 -24.34 -3.83
CA LEU A 184 5.94 -24.03 -2.51
C LEU A 184 4.47 -24.45 -2.35
N GLY A 185 3.81 -24.86 -3.43
CA GLY A 185 2.39 -25.19 -3.42
C GLY A 185 1.53 -23.94 -3.31
N ASN A 186 0.46 -23.98 -2.52
CA ASN A 186 -0.42 -22.82 -2.35
C ASN A 186 0.17 -21.84 -1.35
N VAL A 187 0.56 -20.67 -1.85
CA VAL A 187 1.14 -19.56 -1.08
C VAL A 187 0.07 -18.51 -0.83
N LYS A 188 -0.02 -17.97 0.38
CA LYS A 188 -0.98 -16.90 0.69
C LYS A 188 -0.53 -15.57 0.11
N THR A 189 -1.49 -14.77 -0.34
CA THR A 189 -1.24 -13.45 -0.91
C THR A 189 -2.16 -12.40 -0.31
N LEU A 190 -1.69 -11.15 -0.30
CA LEU A 190 -2.51 -9.98 -0.03
C LEU A 190 -2.38 -9.02 -1.21
N GLU A 191 -3.50 -8.61 -1.77
CA GLU A 191 -3.54 -7.43 -2.64
C GLU A 191 -3.99 -6.23 -1.81
N VAL A 192 -3.21 -5.16 -1.87
CA VAL A 192 -3.45 -3.96 -1.07
C VAL A 192 -3.56 -2.75 -1.98
N ILE A 193 -4.62 -1.98 -1.77
CA ILE A 193 -4.85 -0.72 -2.48
C ILE A 193 -4.65 0.42 -1.50
N PHE A 194 -3.70 1.29 -1.82
CA PHE A 194 -3.41 2.53 -1.12
C PHE A 194 -4.00 3.71 -1.89
N ASP A 195 -4.55 4.65 -1.16
CA ASP A 195 -4.80 6.03 -1.59
C ASP A 195 -3.74 6.91 -0.93
N LEU A 196 -3.03 7.71 -1.70
CA LEU A 196 -1.86 8.44 -1.21
C LEU A 196 -1.72 9.83 -1.86
N ASP A 197 -1.22 10.76 -1.06
CA ASP A 197 -0.72 12.07 -1.46
C ASP A 197 0.47 12.35 -0.53
N VAL A 198 1.68 11.99 -0.97
CA VAL A 198 2.87 11.95 -0.10
C VAL A 198 3.94 12.86 -0.66
N LYS A 199 4.37 13.83 0.15
CA LYS A 199 5.55 14.65 -0.14
C LYS A 199 6.81 13.80 -0.14
N LEU A 200 7.53 13.83 -1.25
CA LEU A 200 8.81 13.15 -1.39
C LEU A 200 9.96 14.16 -1.58
N TYR A 201 11.09 13.82 -0.98
CA TYR A 201 12.28 14.65 -0.92
C TYR A 201 13.43 13.97 -1.66
N SER A 202 14.21 14.72 -2.42
CA SER A 202 15.39 14.18 -3.08
C SER A 202 16.47 13.86 -2.04
N SER A 203 17.21 12.77 -2.27
CA SER A 203 18.34 12.37 -1.44
C SER A 203 19.65 13.11 -1.77
N GLY A 204 19.60 14.16 -2.60
CA GLY A 204 20.76 14.96 -3.00
C GLY A 204 21.12 16.07 -2.00
N GLU A 205 22.15 16.86 -2.33
CA GLU A 205 22.53 18.02 -1.51
C GLU A 205 21.35 19.00 -1.36
N GLY A 206 20.90 19.19 -0.12
CA GLY A 206 19.89 20.18 0.25
C GLY A 206 18.49 19.65 0.56
N PHE A 207 18.20 18.34 0.46
CA PHE A 207 16.89 17.74 0.80
C PHE A 207 15.69 18.56 0.31
N ASN A 208 15.67 18.89 -0.97
CA ASN A 208 14.58 19.70 -1.54
C ASN A 208 13.34 18.84 -1.76
N GLU A 209 12.17 19.38 -1.41
CA GLU A 209 10.89 18.80 -1.80
C GLU A 209 10.86 18.67 -3.33
N SER A 210 10.69 17.44 -3.81
CA SER A 210 10.71 17.14 -5.24
C SER A 210 9.31 17.11 -5.86
N GLY A 211 8.28 17.07 -5.01
CA GLY A 211 6.88 17.01 -5.38
C GLY A 211 6.13 15.95 -4.57
N ASN A 212 4.86 15.76 -4.92
CA ASN A 212 4.01 14.76 -4.29
C ASN A 212 3.87 13.53 -5.18
N LEU A 213 3.97 12.35 -4.59
CA LEU A 213 3.42 11.13 -5.18
C LEU A 213 1.93 11.09 -4.81
N LYS A 214 1.05 11.20 -5.80
CA LYS A 214 -0.39 11.28 -5.58
C LYS A 214 -1.17 10.30 -6.45
N GLY A 215 -2.04 9.48 -5.87
CA GLY A 215 -2.96 8.62 -6.61
C GLY A 215 -3.27 7.30 -5.91
N LEU A 216 -3.76 6.35 -6.71
CA LEU A 216 -4.08 4.99 -6.26
C LEU A 216 -2.96 4.02 -6.60
N LEU A 217 -2.48 3.30 -5.59
CA LEU A 217 -1.39 2.34 -5.70
C LEU A 217 -1.89 0.94 -5.30
N ARG A 218 -1.85 -0.02 -6.22
CA ARG A 218 -2.18 -1.43 -5.96
C ARG A 218 -0.91 -2.26 -5.97
N MET A 219 -0.58 -2.82 -4.81
CA MET A 219 0.59 -3.67 -4.59
C MET A 219 0.14 -5.05 -4.16
N LYS A 220 1.05 -6.01 -4.29
CA LYS A 220 0.81 -7.38 -3.88
C LYS A 220 1.93 -7.88 -2.97
N TYR A 221 1.53 -8.46 -1.86
CA TYR A 221 2.37 -9.24 -0.97
C TYR A 221 2.17 -10.72 -1.26
N ARG A 222 3.27 -11.46 -1.29
CA ARG A 222 3.31 -12.91 -1.33
C ARG A 222 4.09 -13.41 -0.12
N GLU A 223 3.51 -14.37 0.60
CA GLU A 223 4.19 -15.06 1.72
C GLU A 223 5.47 -15.75 1.18
N ILE A 224 6.60 -15.49 1.84
CA ILE A 224 7.95 -15.99 1.46
C ILE A 224 8.26 -17.23 2.29
#